data_AF-A0A7R9IV73-F1
#
_entry.id   AF-A0A7R9IV73-F1
#
_cell.length_a   1.000
_cell.length_b   1.000
_cell.length_c   1.000
_cell.angle_alpha   90.00
_cell.angle_beta   90.00
_cell.angle_gamma   90.00
#
_symmetry.space_group_name_H-M   'P 1'
#
loop_
_entity.id
_entity.type
_entity.pdbx_description
1 polymer ?
#
loop_
_entity_poly.entity_id
_entity_poly.type
_entity_poly.pdbx_seq_one_letter_code
_entity_poly.pdbx_strand_id
1 'polypeptide(L)'
;MTAAAAVNSSGPKTPTSITRHKSERERKIGHRRVGVGGEITYKKIQTTQIMGSIQLGIQHAVGGLASKPERDLLMQDFMTVETTNFPSEGSNHTPAHHYSEFRFRTYAPIAFRYFRDLFGIQPDDFLVS
;
A
#
# COMPACT_ATOMS: atom_id res chain seq x y z
N MET A 1 34.48 -36.96 59.78
CA MET A 1 34.66 -35.76 58.93
C MET A 1 34.40 -36.14 57.49
N THR A 2 33.25 -35.67 57.01
CA THR A 2 32.72 -35.52 55.65
C THR A 2 33.54 -35.98 54.43
N ALA A 3 32.90 -36.84 53.62
CA ALA A 3 33.09 -36.96 52.18
C ALA A 3 31.88 -36.34 51.45
N ALA A 4 32.11 -35.68 50.30
CA ALA A 4 31.36 -35.85 49.05
C ALA A 4 31.64 -34.70 48.06
N ALA A 5 31.91 -35.09 46.81
CA ALA A 5 32.22 -34.25 45.67
C ALA A 5 31.01 -33.45 45.14
N ALA A 6 31.26 -32.24 44.63
CA ALA A 6 30.27 -31.42 43.92
C ALA A 6 30.29 -31.72 42.42
N VAL A 7 29.12 -32.11 41.88
CA VAL A 7 28.87 -32.36 40.46
C VAL A 7 28.60 -31.04 39.74
N ASN A 8 29.30 -30.81 38.64
CA ASN A 8 29.15 -29.65 37.76
C ASN A 8 28.08 -29.95 36.70
N SER A 9 26.95 -29.24 36.70
CA SER A 9 25.85 -29.46 35.75
C SER A 9 25.88 -28.44 34.60
N SER A 10 26.47 -28.82 33.47
CA SER A 10 26.31 -28.15 32.18
C SER A 10 25.03 -28.64 31.50
N GLY A 11 23.96 -27.84 31.56
CA GLY A 11 22.70 -28.12 30.86
C GLY A 11 22.84 -28.04 29.33
N PRO A 12 22.06 -28.82 28.56
CA PRO A 12 22.17 -28.86 27.10
C PRO A 12 21.57 -27.59 26.47
N LYS A 13 22.34 -26.91 25.61
CA LYS A 13 21.86 -25.79 24.79
C LYS A 13 21.01 -26.35 23.63
N THR A 14 19.71 -26.14 23.69
CA THR A 14 18.74 -26.54 22.65
C THR A 14 18.94 -25.78 21.33
N PRO A 15 18.63 -26.38 20.16
CA PRO A 15 18.92 -25.82 18.82
C PRO A 15 17.87 -24.80 18.33
N THR A 16 17.32 -23.97 19.22
CA THR A 16 16.23 -23.02 18.94
C THR A 16 16.66 -21.78 18.13
N SER A 17 17.97 -21.56 17.97
CA SER A 17 18.50 -20.36 17.29
C SER A 17 18.35 -20.40 15.77
N ILE A 18 18.56 -21.57 15.15
CA ILE A 18 18.64 -21.72 13.69
C ILE A 18 17.25 -21.58 13.04
N THR A 19 16.20 -22.11 13.67
CA THR A 19 14.81 -22.01 13.18
C THR A 19 14.28 -20.57 13.27
N ARG A 20 14.66 -19.83 14.31
CA ARG A 20 14.22 -18.44 14.55
C ARG A 20 14.71 -17.50 13.46
N HIS A 21 15.98 -17.60 13.06
CA HIS A 21 16.55 -16.77 12.00
C HIS A 21 15.98 -17.06 10.60
N LYS A 22 15.54 -18.29 10.34
CA LYS A 22 14.86 -18.65 9.08
C LYS A 22 13.49 -17.98 8.98
N SER A 23 12.69 -18.04 10.06
CA SER A 23 11.35 -17.47 10.12
C SER A 23 11.34 -15.93 10.00
N GLU A 24 12.38 -15.27 10.51
CA GLU A 24 12.51 -13.81 10.44
C GLU A 24 12.88 -13.32 9.04
N ARG A 25 13.66 -14.11 8.28
CA ARG A 25 13.94 -13.83 6.87
C ARG A 25 12.70 -13.98 5.99
N GLU A 26 11.83 -14.96 6.24
CA GLU A 26 10.59 -15.14 5.48
C GLU A 26 9.58 -13.99 5.71
N ARG A 27 9.62 -13.37 6.89
CA ARG A 27 8.75 -12.23 7.26
C ARG A 27 9.18 -10.89 6.66
N LYS A 28 10.33 -10.82 5.99
CA LYS A 28 10.90 -9.59 5.44
C LYS A 28 11.30 -9.77 3.98
N ILE A 29 10.61 -9.05 3.09
CA ILE A 29 10.93 -9.01 1.66
C ILE A 29 11.16 -7.56 1.24
N GLY A 30 12.40 -7.17 0.92
CA GLY A 30 12.73 -5.79 0.56
C GLY A 30 12.28 -4.78 1.62
N HIS A 31 11.34 -3.90 1.28
CA HIS A 31 10.70 -2.95 2.21
C HIS A 31 9.44 -3.47 2.89
N ARG A 32 8.90 -4.62 2.44
CA ARG A 32 7.76 -5.28 3.04
C ARG A 32 8.17 -5.99 4.34
N ARG A 33 7.35 -5.89 5.38
CA ARG A 33 7.45 -6.68 6.61
C ARG A 33 6.10 -7.30 6.93
N VAL A 34 6.10 -8.52 7.46
CA VAL A 34 4.95 -9.22 8.01
C VAL A 34 5.21 -9.41 9.49
N GLY A 35 4.41 -8.77 10.33
CA GLY A 35 4.52 -8.90 11.77
C GLY A 35 3.85 -10.18 12.28
N VAL A 36 3.93 -10.39 13.60
CA VAL A 36 3.51 -11.66 14.20
C VAL A 36 1.98 -11.82 14.17
N GLY A 37 1.25 -10.70 14.19
CA GLY A 37 -0.21 -10.65 14.10
C GLY A 37 -0.75 -10.62 12.67
N GLY A 38 0.11 -10.82 11.65
CA GLY A 38 -0.28 -10.76 10.25
C GLY A 38 -0.33 -9.34 9.67
N GLU A 39 0.01 -8.31 10.45
CA GLU A 39 0.12 -6.94 9.97
C GLU A 39 1.21 -6.83 8.90
N ILE A 40 0.84 -6.30 7.73
CA ILE A 40 1.77 -6.09 6.63
C ILE A 40 2.12 -4.61 6.59
N THR A 41 3.41 -4.30 6.50
CA THR A 41 3.89 -2.93 6.29
C THR A 41 4.80 -2.86 5.08
N TYR A 42 4.79 -1.73 4.39
CA TYR A 42 5.77 -1.37 3.36
C TYR A 42 6.40 -0.03 3.74
N LYS A 43 7.73 0.03 3.80
CA LYS A 43 8.45 1.24 4.26
C LYS A 43 7.91 1.78 5.61
N LYS A 44 7.55 0.87 6.53
CA LYS A 44 6.96 1.16 7.85
C LYS A 44 5.52 1.72 7.84
N ILE A 45 4.88 1.84 6.67
CA ILE A 45 3.47 2.21 6.56
C ILE A 45 2.64 0.93 6.49
N GLN A 46 1.54 0.85 7.23
CA GLN A 46 0.63 -0.29 7.16
C GLN A 46 0.04 -0.43 5.75
N THR A 47 -0.03 -1.64 5.22
CA THR A 47 -0.54 -1.88 3.87
C THR A 47 -2.01 -1.49 3.73
N THR A 48 -2.79 -1.57 4.80
CA THR A 48 -4.19 -1.07 4.87
C THR A 48 -4.28 0.42 4.59
N GLN A 49 -3.34 1.22 5.13
CA GLN A 49 -3.26 2.66 4.87
C GLN A 49 -2.93 2.93 3.39
N ILE A 50 -1.98 2.18 2.82
CA ILE A 50 -1.60 2.32 1.41
C ILE A 50 -2.78 1.98 0.49
N MET A 51 -3.46 0.86 0.74
CA MET A 51 -4.62 0.43 -0.03
C MET A 51 -5.73 1.47 0.03
N GLY A 52 -6.08 1.94 1.23
CA GLY A 52 -7.11 2.95 1.42
C GLY A 52 -6.79 4.29 0.74
N SER A 53 -5.54 4.76 0.83
CA SER A 53 -5.09 5.96 0.10
C SER A 53 -5.17 5.78 -1.42
N ILE A 54 -4.85 4.59 -1.95
CA ILE A 54 -4.96 4.30 -3.39
C ILE A 54 -6.43 4.32 -3.83
N GLN A 55 -7.32 3.65 -3.09
CA GLN A 55 -8.75 3.61 -3.38
C GLN A 55 -9.35 5.02 -3.40
N LEU A 56 -9.05 5.83 -2.38
CA LEU A 56 -9.50 7.22 -2.29
C LEU A 56 -8.98 8.06 -3.47
N GLY A 57 -7.70 7.91 -3.81
CA GLY A 57 -7.09 8.63 -4.94
C GLY A 57 -7.73 8.27 -6.28
N ILE A 58 -8.03 6.99 -6.52
CA ILE A 58 -8.70 6.52 -7.75
C ILE A 58 -10.12 7.07 -7.83
N GLN A 59 -10.90 6.96 -6.75
CA GLN A 59 -12.26 7.47 -6.69
C GLN A 59 -12.32 8.97 -7.01
N HIS A 60 -11.42 9.76 -6.42
CA HIS A 60 -11.33 11.19 -6.69
C HIS A 60 -10.93 11.49 -8.14
N ALA A 61 -9.90 10.82 -8.65
CA ALA A 61 -9.36 11.07 -9.99
C ALA A 61 -10.38 10.71 -11.10
N VAL A 62 -11.02 9.54 -11.00
CA VAL A 62 -12.02 9.09 -11.99
C VAL A 62 -13.33 9.86 -11.83
N GLY A 63 -13.80 10.08 -10.61
CA GLY A 63 -15.01 10.86 -10.34
C GLY A 63 -14.88 12.30 -10.84
N GLY A 64 -13.72 12.95 -10.62
CA GLY A 64 -13.44 14.28 -11.15
C GLY A 64 -13.29 14.33 -12.68
N LEU A 65 -12.98 13.20 -13.33
CA LEU A 65 -12.90 13.10 -14.79
C LEU A 65 -14.27 12.94 -15.45
N ALA A 66 -15.24 12.37 -14.75
CA ALA A 66 -16.61 12.18 -15.25
C ALA A 66 -17.33 13.51 -15.54
N SER A 67 -16.93 14.60 -14.87
CA SER A 67 -17.47 15.95 -15.14
C SER A 67 -16.83 16.64 -16.36
N LYS A 68 -15.72 16.11 -16.88
CA LYS A 68 -15.04 16.67 -18.06
C LYS A 68 -15.66 16.10 -19.34
N PRO A 69 -15.96 16.94 -20.35
CA PRO A 69 -16.57 16.47 -21.58
C PRO A 69 -15.72 15.40 -22.28
N GLU A 70 -16.39 14.52 -23.01
CA GLU A 70 -15.73 13.60 -23.92
C GLU A 70 -15.12 14.37 -25.09
N ARG A 71 -13.91 13.97 -25.47
CA ARG A 71 -13.16 14.54 -26.59
C ARG A 71 -12.17 13.51 -27.12
N ASP A 72 -11.78 13.69 -28.37
CA ASP A 72 -10.75 12.87 -29.01
C ASP A 72 -9.40 12.98 -28.29
N LEU A 73 -8.64 11.89 -28.36
CA LEU A 73 -7.33 11.80 -27.74
C LEU A 73 -6.30 12.60 -28.55
N LEU A 74 -5.58 13.49 -27.88
CA LEU A 74 -4.48 14.25 -28.48
C LEU A 74 -3.14 13.71 -27.98
N MET A 75 -2.08 13.88 -28.77
CA MET A 75 -0.73 13.43 -28.39
C MET A 75 -0.25 14.06 -27.06
N GLN A 76 -0.71 15.28 -26.76
CA GLN A 76 -0.40 15.96 -25.50
C GLN A 76 -0.98 15.26 -24.27
N ASP A 77 -2.11 14.55 -24.39
CA ASP A 77 -2.79 13.91 -23.27
C ASP A 77 -1.93 12.81 -22.61
N PHE A 78 -1.02 12.20 -23.38
CA PHE A 78 -0.07 11.21 -22.87
C PHE A 78 0.98 11.79 -21.92
N MET A 79 1.23 13.10 -22.00
CA MET A 79 2.22 13.79 -21.17
C MET A 79 1.59 14.43 -19.93
N THR A 80 0.26 14.46 -19.82
CA THR A 80 -0.45 15.09 -18.72
C THR A 80 -0.26 14.29 -17.43
N VAL A 81 0.09 14.99 -16.35
CA VAL A 81 0.12 14.44 -14.99
C VAL A 81 -0.65 15.37 -14.07
N GLU A 82 -1.76 14.88 -13.52
CA GLU A 82 -2.53 15.59 -12.50
C GLU A 82 -2.03 15.17 -11.12
N THR A 83 -1.84 16.13 -10.22
CA THR A 83 -1.36 15.87 -8.85
C THR A 83 -2.35 16.44 -7.86
N THR A 84 -2.86 15.61 -6.96
CA THR A 84 -3.84 15.98 -5.93
C THR A 84 -3.25 15.74 -4.55
N ASN A 85 -3.42 16.70 -3.65
CA ASN A 85 -3.03 16.57 -2.25
C ASN A 85 -4.24 16.12 -1.42
N PHE A 86 -4.01 15.13 -0.56
CA PHE A 86 -4.98 14.55 0.35
C PHE A 86 -4.51 14.77 1.79
N PRO A 87 -4.75 15.96 2.37
CA PRO A 87 -4.54 16.20 3.80
C PRO A 87 -5.55 15.40 4.62
N SER A 88 -5.15 14.87 5.78
CA SER A 88 -6.03 14.05 6.62
C SER A 88 -7.29 14.78 7.09
N GLU A 89 -7.18 16.10 7.31
CA GLU A 89 -8.30 16.98 7.69
C GLU A 89 -9.22 17.36 6.52
N GLY A 90 -8.87 16.97 5.29
CA GLY A 90 -9.60 17.32 4.08
C GLY A 90 -9.28 18.73 3.57
N SER A 91 -9.90 19.10 2.44
CA SER A 91 -9.78 20.42 1.82
C SER A 91 -11.06 20.78 1.07
N ASN A 92 -11.06 21.95 0.41
CA ASN A 92 -12.17 22.33 -0.49
C ASN A 92 -12.37 21.36 -1.68
N HIS A 93 -11.36 20.55 -2.02
CA HIS A 93 -11.37 19.67 -3.19
C HIS A 93 -11.27 18.18 -2.85
N THR A 94 -10.96 17.84 -1.60
CA THR A 94 -10.73 16.45 -1.16
C THR A 94 -11.40 16.22 0.20
N PRO A 95 -12.08 15.08 0.41
CA PRO A 95 -12.73 14.80 1.67
C PRO A 95 -11.71 14.52 2.78
N ALA A 96 -12.10 14.77 4.03
CA ALA A 96 -11.33 14.34 5.20
C ALA A 96 -11.26 12.81 5.29
N HIS A 97 -10.18 12.27 5.84
CA HIS A 97 -9.96 10.82 5.92
C HIS A 97 -9.02 10.41 7.06
N HIS A 98 -9.10 9.14 7.46
CA HIS A 98 -8.27 8.58 8.53
C HIS A 98 -6.89 8.05 8.09
N TYR A 99 -6.56 8.20 6.80
CA TYR A 99 -5.23 7.88 6.30
C TYR A 99 -4.22 9.00 6.59
N SER A 100 -2.94 8.65 6.68
CA SER A 100 -1.87 9.67 6.66
C SER A 100 -1.99 10.56 5.44
N GLU A 101 -1.58 11.82 5.57
CA GLU A 101 -1.55 12.73 4.43
C GLU A 101 -0.74 12.15 3.27
N PHE A 102 -1.25 12.30 2.05
CA PHE A 102 -0.60 11.76 0.86
C PHE A 102 -0.84 12.63 -0.36
N ARG A 103 -0.04 12.37 -1.39
CA ARG A 103 -0.17 13.01 -2.70
C ARG A 103 -0.40 11.95 -3.75
N PHE A 104 -1.50 12.08 -4.48
CA PHE A 104 -1.88 11.17 -5.56
C PHE A 104 -1.48 11.79 -6.90
N ARG A 105 -0.94 10.97 -7.81
CA ARG A 105 -0.58 11.38 -9.16
C ARG A 105 -1.31 10.53 -10.17
N THR A 106 -2.08 11.18 -11.02
CA THR A 106 -2.82 10.55 -12.12
C THR A 106 -2.10 10.87 -13.42
N TYR A 107 -1.60 9.83 -14.08
CA TYR A 107 -0.87 9.95 -15.34
C TYR A 107 -1.82 9.73 -16.51
N ALA A 108 -1.73 10.58 -17.53
CA ALA A 108 -2.51 10.53 -18.77
C ALA A 108 -4.02 10.24 -18.55
N PRO A 109 -4.73 11.02 -17.71
CA PRO A 109 -6.10 10.69 -17.28
C PRO A 109 -7.07 10.50 -18.45
N ILE A 110 -6.95 11.31 -19.50
CA ILE A 110 -7.79 11.21 -20.70
C ILE A 110 -7.46 9.95 -21.51
N ALA A 111 -6.18 9.58 -21.63
CA ALA A 111 -5.77 8.36 -22.33
C ALA A 111 -6.27 7.10 -21.61
N PHE A 112 -6.17 7.06 -20.27
CA PHE A 112 -6.71 5.93 -19.52
C PHE A 112 -8.24 5.89 -19.50
N ARG A 113 -8.95 7.01 -19.63
CA ARG A 113 -10.40 6.99 -19.93
C ARG A 113 -10.65 6.32 -21.27
N TYR A 114 -10.01 6.78 -22.33
CA TYR A 114 -10.14 6.20 -23.66
C TYR A 114 -9.82 4.69 -23.68
N PHE A 115 -8.76 4.25 -22.98
CA PHE A 115 -8.43 2.83 -22.89
C PHE A 115 -9.46 2.02 -22.12
N ARG A 116 -10.02 2.55 -21.01
CA ARG A 116 -11.12 1.89 -20.31
C ARG A 116 -12.32 1.68 -21.24
N ASP A 117 -12.68 2.71 -22.00
CA ASP A 117 -13.80 2.65 -22.95
C ASP A 117 -13.52 1.64 -24.07
N LEU A 118 -12.30 1.61 -24.61
CA LEU A 118 -11.86 0.63 -25.62
C LEU A 118 -11.94 -0.82 -25.12
N PHE A 119 -11.69 -1.05 -23.83
CA PHE A 119 -11.84 -2.37 -23.19
C PHE A 119 -13.26 -2.62 -22.66
N GLY A 120 -14.21 -1.70 -22.87
CA GLY A 120 -15.59 -1.84 -22.40
C GLY A 120 -15.73 -1.78 -20.87
N ILE A 121 -14.77 -1.18 -20.17
CA ILE A 121 -14.78 -1.06 -18.70
C ILE A 121 -15.52 0.21 -18.31
N GLN A 122 -16.75 0.06 -17.82
CA GLN A 122 -17.54 1.18 -17.34
C GLN A 122 -16.89 1.84 -16.12
N PRO A 123 -16.97 3.18 -15.98
CA PRO A 123 -16.37 3.90 -14.87
C PRO A 123 -16.93 3.45 -13.51
N ASP A 124 -18.22 3.16 -13.42
CA ASP A 124 -18.86 2.71 -12.17
C ASP A 124 -18.34 1.33 -11.75
N ASP A 125 -18.24 0.40 -12.69
CA ASP A 125 -17.67 -0.94 -12.45
C ASP A 125 -16.20 -0.85 -12.01
N PHE A 126 -15.43 0.05 -12.64
CA PHE A 126 -14.03 0.29 -12.29
C PHE A 126 -13.86 0.83 -10.86
N LEU A 127 -14.83 1.60 -10.36
CA LEU A 127 -14.78 2.22 -9.03
C LEU A 127 -15.26 1.31 -7.89
N VAL A 128 -16.09 0.31 -8.21
CA VAL A 128 -16.63 -0.65 -7.22
C VAL A 128 -15.74 -1.89 -7.07
N SER A 129 -14.94 -2.22 -8.08
CA SER A 129 -14.04 -3.39 -8.13
C SER A 129 -12.90 -3.34 -7.13
#